data_AF-A0A6J8DP76-F1
#
_entry.id   AF-A0A6J8DP76-F1
#
_cell.length_a   1.000
_cell.length_b   1.000
_cell.length_c   1.000
_cell.angle_alpha   90.00
_cell.angle_beta   90.00
_cell.angle_gamma   90.00
#
_symmetry.space_group_name_H-M   'P 1'
#
loop_
_entity.id
_entity.type
_entity.pdbx_description
1 polymer ?
#
loop_
_entity_poly.entity_id
_entity_poly.type
_entity_poly.pdbx_seq_one_letter_code
_entity_poly.pdbx_strand_id
1 'polypeptide(L)'
;MSIYSKCKEGSLYARKLNMGHISTQKMSYLAAIFLTVFTVIMQKKDNVNAAIHLTATPYLQTFVSHDTYDGAIHYPEGNYSRDWLVTGQILNYKITIEFIECVLETGNNKGVCITDKVFVYDGTNASATLIKETCCGIGDTVPFTVQSTYGYMYVIFQTDNTVSMEGFRISYILEGAPTTTAQVTTNTNHDSKLPMYIAVGCAVLVASIVLFISASVSRNQQFQRMLPIQLSLQIVVVILTINAGMIFAGISNSCLSCICEVESNCDSTIGCHDDGGSDSCGPFQIKRVYWIDCGEPGHNFTTCAKDYNCAKGCVQNYMERYGGWRCGTTCEDYARMHNGGPRGCRKRATNRYWNKIRAAGCSRYS
;
A
#
# COMPACT_ATOMS: atom_id res chain seq x y z
N MET A 1 -42.79 -0.02 24.81
CA MET A 1 -42.92 -1.18 25.73
C MET A 1 -41.53 -1.52 26.25
N SER A 2 -41.24 -1.19 27.52
CA SER A 2 -39.87 -1.10 28.04
C SER A 2 -39.18 -2.46 28.21
N ILE A 3 -37.91 -2.51 27.78
CA ILE A 3 -36.91 -3.59 27.88
C ILE A 3 -36.80 -4.18 29.30
N TYR A 4 -37.24 -3.44 30.32
CA TYR A 4 -37.26 -3.86 31.72
C TYR A 4 -38.10 -5.11 32.00
N SER A 5 -39.15 -5.39 31.20
CA SER A 5 -39.99 -6.57 31.42
C SER A 5 -39.32 -7.88 30.99
N LYS A 6 -38.38 -7.84 30.03
CA LYS A 6 -37.68 -9.04 29.52
C LYS A 6 -36.52 -9.49 30.43
N CYS A 7 -35.97 -8.62 31.27
CA CYS A 7 -34.94 -9.01 32.25
C CYS A 7 -35.50 -9.86 33.42
N LYS A 8 -36.80 -9.75 33.71
CA LYS A 8 -37.42 -10.49 34.83
C LYS A 8 -37.65 -11.97 34.52
N GLU A 9 -37.81 -12.33 33.24
CA GLU A 9 -37.94 -13.73 32.80
C GLU A 9 -36.60 -14.48 32.80
N GLY A 10 -35.47 -13.79 32.53
CA GLY A 10 -34.12 -14.38 32.62
C GLY A 10 -33.71 -14.80 34.04
N SER A 11 -34.23 -14.12 35.06
CA SER A 11 -33.96 -14.43 36.47
C SER A 11 -34.61 -15.74 36.95
N LEU A 12 -35.70 -16.17 36.32
CA LEU A 12 -36.40 -17.42 36.67
C LEU A 12 -35.72 -18.65 36.05
N TYR A 13 -35.02 -18.49 34.92
CA TYR A 13 -34.26 -19.56 34.28
C TYR A 13 -32.99 -19.94 35.07
N ALA A 14 -32.35 -18.96 35.71
CA ALA A 14 -31.15 -19.16 36.52
C ALA A 14 -31.41 -19.93 37.84
N ARG A 15 -32.65 -19.96 38.35
CA ARG A 15 -33.00 -20.73 39.56
C ARG A 15 -33.20 -22.23 39.33
N LYS A 16 -33.29 -22.69 38.07
CA LYS A 16 -33.43 -24.12 37.72
C LYS A 16 -32.10 -24.83 37.41
N LEU A 17 -31.02 -24.08 37.24
CA LEU A 17 -29.69 -24.64 37.03
C LEU A 17 -28.92 -24.54 38.34
N ASN A 18 -28.79 -25.68 39.02
CA ASN A 18 -28.11 -25.85 40.29
C ASN A 18 -26.59 -25.67 40.12
N MET A 19 -26.14 -24.45 39.80
CA MET A 19 -24.73 -24.11 39.65
C MET A 19 -24.24 -23.42 40.91
N GLY A 20 -23.49 -24.16 41.72
CA GLY A 20 -22.83 -23.66 42.91
C GLY A 20 -21.84 -22.54 42.61
N HIS A 21 -21.84 -21.54 43.50
CA HIS A 21 -20.75 -20.62 43.85
C HIS A 21 -19.71 -20.29 42.76
N ILE A 22 -20.11 -19.52 41.76
CA ILE A 22 -19.16 -18.68 41.03
C ILE A 22 -19.01 -17.38 41.83
N SER A 23 -17.78 -17.11 42.30
CA SER A 23 -17.39 -15.88 42.99
C SER A 23 -17.90 -14.65 42.22
N THR A 24 -18.53 -13.72 42.96
CA THR A 24 -19.07 -12.43 42.47
C THR A 24 -18.04 -11.59 41.73
N GLN A 25 -16.75 -11.84 41.94
CA GLN A 25 -15.63 -11.19 41.25
C GLN A 25 -15.45 -11.67 39.80
N LYS A 26 -15.71 -12.96 39.50
CA LYS A 26 -15.57 -13.50 38.12
C LYS A 26 -16.71 -13.05 37.20
N MET A 27 -17.91 -12.84 37.77
CA MET A 27 -19.07 -12.30 37.04
C MET A 27 -18.86 -10.83 36.65
N SER A 28 -18.18 -10.04 37.49
CA SER A 28 -17.87 -8.63 37.17
C SER A 28 -16.77 -8.48 36.13
N TYR A 29 -15.76 -9.37 36.08
CA TYR A 29 -14.78 -9.38 34.97
C TYR A 29 -15.41 -9.75 33.63
N LEU A 30 -16.26 -10.77 33.60
CA LEU A 30 -16.95 -11.16 32.36
C LEU A 30 -17.94 -10.09 31.89
N ALA A 31 -18.65 -9.44 32.82
CA ALA A 31 -19.52 -8.30 32.49
C ALA A 31 -18.71 -7.09 32.01
N ALA A 32 -17.55 -6.80 32.59
CA ALA A 32 -16.67 -5.71 32.16
C ALA A 32 -16.04 -5.97 30.78
N ILE A 33 -15.60 -7.20 30.52
CA ILE A 33 -15.10 -7.64 29.20
C ILE A 33 -16.24 -7.56 28.17
N PHE A 34 -17.45 -8.02 28.52
CA PHE A 34 -18.59 -7.91 27.62
C PHE A 34 -18.95 -6.45 27.35
N LEU A 35 -18.92 -5.57 28.34
CA LEU A 35 -19.16 -4.14 28.15
C LEU A 35 -18.08 -3.48 27.29
N THR A 36 -16.81 -3.80 27.50
CA THR A 36 -15.67 -3.25 26.72
C THR A 36 -15.66 -3.78 25.29
N VAL A 37 -15.84 -5.08 25.09
CA VAL A 37 -15.98 -5.67 23.75
C VAL A 37 -17.21 -5.11 23.05
N PHE A 38 -18.35 -4.97 23.74
CA PHE A 38 -19.56 -4.38 23.18
C PHE A 38 -19.36 -2.89 22.85
N THR A 39 -18.75 -2.09 23.72
CA THR A 39 -18.45 -0.67 23.40
C THR A 39 -17.44 -0.52 22.28
N VAL A 40 -16.42 -1.37 22.18
CA VAL A 40 -15.48 -1.39 21.04
C VAL A 40 -16.19 -1.81 19.75
N ILE A 41 -17.09 -2.79 19.79
CA ILE A 41 -17.91 -3.20 18.63
C ILE A 41 -18.87 -2.08 18.21
N MET A 42 -19.47 -1.35 19.17
CA MET A 42 -20.36 -0.23 18.88
C MET A 42 -19.59 0.99 18.35
N GLN A 43 -18.41 1.32 18.91
CA GLN A 43 -17.50 2.34 18.37
C GLN A 43 -17.00 2.00 16.97
N LYS A 44 -16.77 0.71 16.67
CA LYS A 44 -16.38 0.26 15.32
C LYS A 44 -17.54 0.36 14.33
N LYS A 45 -18.78 0.18 14.79
CA LYS A 45 -19.99 0.30 13.97
C LYS A 45 -20.32 1.76 13.63
N ASP A 46 -20.06 2.69 14.54
CA ASP A 46 -20.24 4.13 14.29
C ASP A 46 -19.16 4.71 13.37
N ASN A 47 -17.97 4.10 13.32
CA ASN A 47 -16.83 4.54 12.49
C ASN A 47 -16.84 4.02 11.04
N VAL A 48 -17.74 3.11 10.65
CA VAL A 48 -17.73 2.56 9.27
C VAL A 48 -18.08 3.62 8.22
N ASN A 49 -18.74 4.71 8.64
CA ASN A 49 -19.17 5.82 7.78
C ASN A 49 -18.39 7.12 8.05
N ALA A 50 -17.33 7.08 8.87
CA ALA A 50 -16.52 8.27 9.15
C ALA A 50 -15.47 8.46 8.05
N ALA A 51 -15.30 9.70 7.60
CA ALA A 51 -14.27 10.04 6.62
C ALA A 51 -12.87 9.71 7.16
N ILE A 52 -12.00 9.23 6.26
CA ILE A 52 -10.59 9.01 6.57
C ILE A 52 -9.90 10.38 6.66
N HIS A 53 -9.37 10.69 7.83
CA HIS A 53 -8.65 11.94 8.04
C HIS A 53 -7.20 11.83 7.53
N LEU A 54 -6.83 12.75 6.65
CA LEU A 54 -5.48 12.90 6.08
C LEU A 54 -4.92 14.28 6.45
N THR A 55 -3.61 14.34 6.68
CA THR A 55 -2.92 15.60 7.01
C THR A 55 -2.03 16.01 5.84
N ALA A 56 -2.38 17.08 5.14
CA ALA A 56 -1.54 17.64 4.10
C ALA A 56 -0.28 18.28 4.73
N THR A 57 0.88 17.90 4.20
CA THR A 57 2.18 18.47 4.54
C THR A 57 2.77 19.17 3.31
N PRO A 58 3.86 19.94 3.43
CA PRO A 58 4.58 20.47 2.27
C PRO A 58 5.18 19.37 1.37
N TYR A 59 5.17 18.12 1.83
CA TYR A 59 5.63 16.96 1.07
C TYR A 59 4.46 16.24 0.42
N LEU A 60 4.72 15.73 -0.78
CA LEU A 60 3.74 14.97 -1.54
C LEU A 60 3.33 13.72 -0.80
N GLN A 61 2.03 13.50 -0.72
CA GLN A 61 1.44 12.30 -0.14
C GLN A 61 0.40 11.76 -1.11
N THR A 62 0.02 10.50 -0.97
CA THR A 62 -0.98 9.88 -1.85
C THR A 62 -2.01 9.09 -1.07
N PHE A 63 -3.21 8.97 -1.62
CA PHE A 63 -4.19 7.97 -1.20
C PHE A 63 -4.86 7.34 -2.42
N VAL A 64 -5.49 6.20 -2.20
CA VAL A 64 -6.11 5.38 -3.26
C VAL A 64 -7.59 5.19 -2.97
N SER A 65 -8.36 4.93 -4.02
CA SER A 65 -9.81 4.72 -3.98
C SER A 65 -10.26 3.62 -3.02
N HIS A 66 -9.47 2.57 -2.81
CA HIS A 66 -9.86 1.41 -2.00
C HIS A 66 -8.64 0.66 -1.43
N ASP A 67 -8.84 -0.05 -0.31
CA ASP A 67 -7.74 -0.67 0.47
C ASP A 67 -6.97 -1.75 -0.32
N THR A 68 -7.63 -2.39 -1.29
CA THR A 68 -7.00 -3.38 -2.16
C THR A 68 -6.49 -2.79 -3.47
N TYR A 69 -6.42 -1.47 -3.67
CA TYR A 69 -6.04 -0.85 -4.96
C TYR A 69 -4.77 -1.44 -5.56
N ASP A 70 -3.75 -1.58 -4.72
CA ASP A 70 -2.52 -2.25 -5.13
C ASP A 70 -2.87 -3.71 -5.49
N GLY A 71 -3.46 -4.56 -4.66
CA GLY A 71 -3.70 -5.99 -4.97
C GLY A 71 -4.76 -6.34 -6.04
N ALA A 72 -5.89 -5.66 -6.03
CA ALA A 72 -7.12 -5.97 -6.76
C ALA A 72 -7.21 -5.23 -8.08
N ILE A 73 -7.76 -5.90 -9.11
CA ILE A 73 -7.90 -5.31 -10.44
C ILE A 73 -8.93 -4.18 -10.39
N HIS A 74 -9.99 -4.31 -9.59
CA HIS A 74 -11.05 -3.31 -9.48
C HIS A 74 -11.44 -3.01 -8.03
N TYR A 75 -12.07 -1.85 -7.80
CA TYR A 75 -12.69 -1.52 -6.50
C TYR A 75 -13.87 -2.46 -6.16
N PRO A 76 -14.26 -2.56 -4.87
CA PRO A 76 -15.38 -3.41 -4.47
C PRO A 76 -16.68 -3.03 -5.18
N GLU A 77 -17.41 -4.03 -5.67
CA GLU A 77 -18.76 -3.86 -6.21
C GLU A 77 -19.78 -3.66 -5.07
N GLY A 78 -20.95 -3.08 -5.40
CA GLY A 78 -22.11 -3.04 -4.50
C GLY A 78 -22.23 -1.76 -3.67
N ASN A 79 -22.46 -0.62 -4.33
CA ASN A 79 -22.66 0.70 -3.71
C ASN A 79 -21.53 1.05 -2.73
N TYR A 80 -20.29 0.87 -3.18
CA TYR A 80 -19.12 1.24 -2.40
C TYR A 80 -19.06 2.76 -2.24
N SER A 81 -18.87 3.22 -1.00
CA SER A 81 -18.66 4.64 -0.71
C SER A 81 -17.45 4.79 0.20
N ARG A 82 -16.62 5.79 -0.07
CA ARG A 82 -15.51 6.15 0.80
C ARG A 82 -15.26 7.65 0.76
N ASP A 83 -14.99 8.18 1.95
CA ASP A 83 -14.82 9.61 2.16
C ASP A 83 -13.44 9.88 2.77
N TRP A 84 -12.83 11.00 2.38
CA TRP A 84 -11.57 11.49 2.93
C TRP A 84 -11.69 12.96 3.28
N LEU A 85 -11.19 13.34 4.44
CA LEU A 85 -11.01 14.73 4.86
C LEU A 85 -9.52 15.05 4.91
N VAL A 86 -9.05 15.83 3.94
CA VAL A 86 -7.67 16.31 3.89
C VAL A 86 -7.59 17.66 4.62
N THR A 87 -6.70 17.76 5.60
CA THR A 87 -6.53 18.95 6.43
C THR A 87 -5.11 19.48 6.37
N GLY A 88 -4.95 20.78 6.14
CA GLY A 88 -3.70 21.50 6.27
C GLY A 88 -3.66 22.16 7.64
N GLN A 89 -2.69 21.82 8.48
CA GLN A 89 -2.60 22.33 9.86
C GLN A 89 -2.14 23.79 9.96
N ILE A 90 -2.02 24.50 8.83
CA ILE A 90 -1.48 25.85 8.76
C ILE A 90 -2.47 26.78 8.05
N LEU A 91 -2.84 27.89 8.71
CA LEU A 91 -3.76 28.89 8.18
C LEU A 91 -3.18 29.58 6.93
N ASN A 92 -4.05 29.92 5.97
CA ASN A 92 -3.75 30.60 4.69
C ASN A 92 -2.99 29.79 3.64
N TYR A 93 -2.78 28.49 3.86
CA TYR A 93 -2.23 27.60 2.84
C TYR A 93 -3.34 26.82 2.15
N LYS A 94 -3.06 26.44 0.91
CA LYS A 94 -3.99 25.72 0.04
C LYS A 94 -3.57 24.28 -0.06
N ILE A 95 -4.53 23.39 -0.17
CA ILE A 95 -4.29 22.01 -0.54
C ILE A 95 -4.42 21.96 -2.06
N THR A 96 -3.49 21.28 -2.72
CA THR A 96 -3.63 20.87 -4.11
C THR A 96 -3.72 19.37 -4.13
N ILE A 97 -4.77 18.83 -4.76
CA ILE A 97 -4.87 17.41 -5.08
C ILE A 97 -4.67 17.21 -6.58
N GLU A 98 -4.04 16.11 -6.95
CA GLU A 98 -3.86 15.69 -8.33
C GLU A 98 -4.38 14.27 -8.50
N PHE A 99 -5.31 14.07 -9.43
CA PHE A 99 -5.67 12.74 -9.86
C PHE A 99 -4.55 12.24 -10.77
N ILE A 100 -3.73 11.34 -10.26
CA ILE A 100 -2.55 10.82 -10.97
C ILE A 100 -2.86 9.55 -11.75
N GLU A 101 -3.74 8.70 -11.22
CA GLU A 101 -4.33 7.57 -11.91
C GLU A 101 -5.83 7.65 -11.69
N CYS A 102 -6.65 7.49 -12.73
CA CYS A 102 -8.09 7.41 -12.54
C CYS A 102 -8.80 6.74 -13.70
N VAL A 103 -9.38 5.57 -13.41
CA VAL A 103 -10.17 4.78 -14.33
C VAL A 103 -11.41 4.31 -13.59
N LEU A 104 -12.51 5.01 -13.81
CA LEU A 104 -13.83 4.66 -13.26
C LEU A 104 -14.78 4.27 -14.38
N GLU A 105 -15.89 3.66 -14.00
CA GLU A 105 -16.95 3.39 -14.96
C GLU A 105 -17.56 4.72 -15.45
N THR A 106 -17.77 4.84 -16.76
CA THR A 106 -18.28 6.06 -17.41
C THR A 106 -19.63 5.85 -18.10
N GLY A 107 -20.30 4.71 -17.84
CA GLY A 107 -21.57 4.32 -18.45
C GLY A 107 -21.49 4.05 -19.97
N ASN A 108 -22.58 3.52 -20.53
CA ASN A 108 -22.63 3.10 -21.95
C ASN A 108 -22.79 4.24 -22.96
N ASN A 109 -23.17 5.43 -22.49
CA ASN A 109 -23.32 6.61 -23.34
C ASN A 109 -21.99 7.36 -23.39
N LYS A 110 -21.29 7.28 -24.53
CA LYS A 110 -20.05 8.03 -24.79
C LYS A 110 -20.25 9.51 -24.41
N GLY A 111 -19.59 9.94 -23.32
CA GLY A 111 -19.51 11.35 -22.93
C GLY A 111 -20.42 11.81 -21.79
N VAL A 112 -21.13 10.93 -21.06
CA VAL A 112 -21.87 11.34 -19.85
C VAL A 112 -21.42 10.56 -18.62
N CYS A 113 -21.00 11.30 -17.60
CA CYS A 113 -20.57 10.79 -16.31
C CYS A 113 -21.77 10.43 -15.43
N ILE A 114 -22.23 9.16 -15.44
CA ILE A 114 -23.49 8.78 -14.77
C ILE A 114 -23.36 7.72 -13.67
N THR A 115 -22.31 6.90 -13.68
CA THR A 115 -22.18 5.80 -12.70
C THR A 115 -21.23 6.19 -11.57
N ASP A 116 -19.96 5.79 -11.64
CA ASP A 116 -19.03 5.91 -10.53
C ASP A 116 -18.34 7.26 -10.52
N LYS A 117 -18.36 7.95 -9.38
CA LYS A 117 -17.98 9.37 -9.30
C LYS A 117 -17.11 9.68 -8.10
N VAL A 118 -16.23 10.63 -8.32
CA VAL A 118 -15.50 11.34 -7.28
C VAL A 118 -15.99 12.77 -7.20
N PHE A 119 -16.35 13.19 -5.99
CA PHE A 119 -16.69 14.56 -5.66
C PHE A 119 -15.58 15.16 -4.80
N VAL A 120 -15.16 16.37 -5.12
CA VAL A 120 -14.15 17.13 -4.39
C VAL A 120 -14.77 18.43 -3.94
N TYR A 121 -14.82 18.66 -2.64
CA TYR A 121 -15.41 19.84 -2.01
C TYR A 121 -14.35 20.70 -1.32
N ASP A 122 -14.53 22.03 -1.42
CA ASP A 122 -13.70 23.05 -0.78
C ASP A 122 -14.14 23.28 0.68
N GLY A 123 -13.87 22.31 1.54
CA GLY A 123 -14.26 22.39 2.95
C GLY A 123 -14.14 21.07 3.69
N THR A 124 -14.87 20.94 4.79
CA THR A 124 -14.73 19.81 5.73
C THR A 124 -15.75 18.69 5.52
N ASN A 125 -16.74 18.87 4.64
CA ASN A 125 -17.81 17.91 4.39
C ASN A 125 -18.54 18.20 3.06
N ALA A 126 -19.49 17.34 2.70
CA ALA A 126 -20.29 17.40 1.47
C ALA A 126 -21.22 18.63 1.33
N SER A 127 -21.39 19.45 2.38
CA SER A 127 -22.19 20.68 2.31
C SER A 127 -21.37 21.90 1.87
N ALA A 128 -20.05 21.74 1.72
CA ALA A 128 -19.16 22.79 1.23
C ALA A 128 -19.29 22.98 -0.30
N THR A 129 -18.58 23.96 -0.85
CA THR A 129 -18.59 24.22 -2.29
C THR A 129 -18.00 23.05 -3.07
N LEU A 130 -18.77 22.45 -3.98
CA LEU A 130 -18.27 21.44 -4.90
C LEU A 130 -17.29 22.09 -5.89
N ILE A 131 -16.03 21.65 -5.88
CA ILE A 131 -15.00 22.09 -6.84
C ILE A 131 -15.04 21.22 -8.09
N LYS A 132 -15.16 19.90 -7.92
CA LYS A 132 -15.07 18.94 -9.01
C LYS A 132 -15.99 17.74 -8.79
N GLU A 133 -16.71 17.36 -9.84
CA GLU A 133 -17.34 16.06 -10.01
C GLU A 133 -16.69 15.40 -11.23
N THR A 134 -16.26 14.14 -11.10
CA THR A 134 -15.57 13.42 -12.18
C THR A 134 -15.74 11.90 -12.07
N CYS A 135 -15.81 11.22 -13.22
CA CYS A 135 -15.66 9.77 -13.40
C CYS A 135 -14.38 9.44 -14.17
N CYS A 136 -13.54 10.46 -14.43
CA CYS A 136 -12.29 10.34 -15.15
C CYS A 136 -12.46 9.92 -16.63
N GLY A 137 -11.73 10.58 -17.54
CA GLY A 137 -11.76 10.26 -18.97
C GLY A 137 -12.87 10.92 -19.81
N ILE A 138 -13.93 11.47 -19.20
CA ILE A 138 -14.88 12.36 -19.91
C ILE A 138 -14.60 13.80 -19.52
N GLY A 139 -14.00 14.57 -20.43
CA GLY A 139 -13.62 15.96 -20.18
C GLY A 139 -12.41 16.16 -19.28
N ASP A 140 -11.89 15.08 -18.70
CA ASP A 140 -10.71 15.06 -17.86
C ASP A 140 -9.60 14.23 -18.52
N THR A 141 -8.48 14.88 -18.82
CA THR A 141 -7.23 14.22 -19.18
C THR A 141 -6.46 14.00 -17.88
N VAL A 142 -6.21 12.75 -17.53
CA VAL A 142 -5.39 12.41 -16.36
C VAL A 142 -3.90 12.52 -16.76
N PRO A 143 -3.05 13.19 -15.96
CA PRO A 143 -3.34 13.79 -14.65
C PRO A 143 -3.99 15.17 -14.74
N PHE A 144 -4.78 15.51 -13.72
CA PHE A 144 -5.34 16.85 -13.55
C PHE A 144 -5.39 17.26 -12.07
N THR A 145 -5.33 18.56 -11.82
CA THR A 145 -5.25 19.13 -10.46
C THR A 145 -6.52 19.87 -10.05
N VAL A 146 -6.77 19.87 -8.75
CA VAL A 146 -7.83 20.64 -8.09
C VAL A 146 -7.23 21.30 -6.86
N GLN A 147 -7.53 22.58 -6.64
CA GLN A 147 -6.98 23.37 -5.53
C GLN A 147 -8.11 23.90 -4.65
N SER A 148 -7.91 23.88 -3.33
CA SER A 148 -8.83 24.46 -2.35
C SER A 148 -8.61 25.96 -2.15
N THR A 149 -9.57 26.62 -1.49
CA THR A 149 -9.40 28.02 -1.06
C THR A 149 -8.54 28.10 0.21
N TYR A 150 -8.67 27.14 1.12
CA TYR A 150 -7.95 27.09 2.41
C TYR A 150 -7.43 25.67 2.73
N GLY A 151 -7.05 25.41 3.98
CA GLY A 151 -6.46 24.15 4.43
C GLY A 151 -7.45 22.98 4.59
N TYR A 152 -8.53 22.90 3.81
CA TYR A 152 -9.49 21.81 3.90
C TYR A 152 -9.98 21.35 2.52
N MET A 153 -10.00 20.04 2.30
CA MET A 153 -10.74 19.41 1.20
C MET A 153 -11.45 18.17 1.69
N TYR A 154 -12.67 17.95 1.17
CA TYR A 154 -13.44 16.74 1.39
C TYR A 154 -13.62 16.00 0.08
N VAL A 155 -13.21 14.74 0.03
CA VAL A 155 -13.28 13.90 -1.17
C VAL A 155 -14.21 12.74 -0.90
N ILE A 156 -15.15 12.50 -1.81
CA ILE A 156 -16.10 11.38 -1.73
C ILE A 156 -15.97 10.56 -3.00
N PHE A 157 -15.73 9.26 -2.85
CA PHE A 157 -15.87 8.29 -3.93
C PHE A 157 -17.15 7.49 -3.71
N GLN A 158 -18.02 7.48 -4.70
CA GLN A 158 -19.27 6.73 -4.69
C GLN A 158 -19.39 5.90 -5.96
N THR A 159 -19.74 4.63 -5.80
CA THR A 159 -20.04 3.72 -6.89
C THR A 159 -21.52 3.36 -6.91
N ASP A 160 -21.98 2.86 -8.06
CA ASP A 160 -23.27 2.17 -8.14
C ASP A 160 -23.15 0.68 -7.72
N ASN A 161 -24.19 -0.10 -8.01
CA ASN A 161 -24.27 -1.52 -7.64
C ASN A 161 -23.72 -2.47 -8.70
N THR A 162 -23.19 -1.94 -9.79
CA THR A 162 -22.66 -2.67 -10.95
C THR A 162 -21.22 -2.27 -11.26
N VAL A 163 -20.62 -2.97 -12.24
CA VAL A 163 -19.33 -2.73 -12.91
C VAL A 163 -18.30 -1.92 -12.11
N SER A 164 -17.25 -2.61 -11.65
CA SER A 164 -16.08 -1.92 -11.09
C SER A 164 -14.91 -1.84 -12.08
N MET A 165 -14.13 -0.77 -11.95
CA MET A 165 -12.92 -0.48 -12.72
C MET A 165 -11.71 -0.36 -11.79
N GLU A 166 -10.53 -0.01 -12.31
CA GLU A 166 -9.29 0.03 -11.51
C GLU A 166 -9.36 1.00 -10.33
N GLY A 167 -10.15 2.08 -10.44
CA GLY A 167 -10.27 3.10 -9.42
C GLY A 167 -9.32 4.27 -9.66
N PHE A 168 -8.98 4.99 -8.61
CA PHE A 168 -8.05 6.12 -8.68
C PHE A 168 -6.94 6.08 -7.63
N ARG A 169 -5.90 6.83 -7.93
CA ARG A 169 -4.86 7.28 -7.02
C ARG A 169 -4.79 8.80 -7.10
N ILE A 170 -4.80 9.45 -5.94
CA ILE A 170 -4.73 10.90 -5.80
C ILE A 170 -3.46 11.24 -5.03
N SER A 171 -2.73 12.24 -5.50
CA SER A 171 -1.67 12.90 -4.74
C SER A 171 -2.21 14.18 -4.08
N TYR A 172 -1.65 14.57 -2.94
CA TYR A 172 -2.03 15.79 -2.23
C TYR A 172 -0.83 16.44 -1.53
N ILE A 173 -0.80 17.77 -1.56
CA ILE A 173 0.21 18.62 -0.91
C ILE A 173 -0.42 19.85 -0.27
N LEU A 174 0.25 20.38 0.75
CA LEU A 174 -0.01 21.71 1.29
C LEU A 174 0.90 22.72 0.57
N GLU A 175 0.36 23.45 -0.39
CA GLU A 175 1.11 24.45 -1.16
C GLU A 175 1.32 25.75 -0.38
N GLY A 176 2.49 26.35 -0.61
CA GLY A 176 2.93 27.62 -0.02
C GLY A 176 3.60 27.48 1.35
N ALA A 177 3.40 26.36 2.05
CA ALA A 177 3.97 26.17 3.38
C ALA A 177 5.51 26.10 3.30
N PRO A 178 6.25 26.78 4.21
CA PRO A 178 7.71 26.78 4.15
C PRO A 178 8.24 25.36 4.31
N THR A 179 8.97 24.88 3.30
CA THR A 179 9.82 23.70 3.41
C THR A 179 11.01 24.07 4.29
N THR A 180 10.84 24.11 5.60
CA THR A 180 12.01 24.25 6.49
C THR A 180 12.89 23.02 6.27
N THR A 181 14.04 23.26 5.66
CA THR A 181 15.13 22.30 5.47
C THR A 181 15.71 21.94 6.83
N ALA A 182 14.98 21.17 7.64
CA ALA A 182 15.62 20.36 8.65
C ALA A 182 16.42 19.31 7.87
N GLN A 183 17.69 19.62 7.63
CA GLN A 183 18.71 18.64 7.28
C GLN A 183 18.74 17.63 8.43
N VAL A 184 17.84 16.65 8.39
CA VAL A 184 18.10 15.40 9.09
C VAL A 184 19.22 14.78 8.30
N THR A 185 20.45 14.98 8.77
CA THR A 185 21.57 14.13 8.42
C THR A 185 21.24 12.72 8.89
N THR A 186 20.40 12.01 8.15
CA THR A 186 20.41 10.56 8.21
C THR A 186 21.71 10.17 7.55
N ASN A 187 22.70 9.81 8.35
CA ASN A 187 23.78 8.94 7.89
C ASN A 187 23.09 7.70 7.33
N THR A 188 22.86 7.67 6.02
CA THR A 188 22.55 6.44 5.30
C THR A 188 23.88 5.70 5.20
N ASN A 189 24.27 5.06 6.31
CA ASN A 189 24.77 3.72 6.14
C ASN A 189 23.68 3.02 5.33
N HIS A 190 24.02 2.68 4.10
CA HIS A 190 23.31 1.69 3.32
C HIS A 190 23.44 0.40 4.14
N ASP A 191 22.62 0.25 5.18
CA ASP A 191 22.31 -1.04 5.74
C ASP A 191 21.60 -1.73 4.59
N SER A 192 22.39 -2.48 3.84
CA SER A 192 21.94 -3.59 3.03
C SER A 192 20.95 -4.37 3.87
N LYS A 193 19.66 -4.07 3.71
CA LYS A 193 18.56 -4.91 4.18
C LYS A 193 18.51 -6.15 3.30
N LEU A 194 19.59 -6.92 3.32
CA LEU A 194 19.61 -8.33 3.00
C LEU A 194 20.35 -9.04 4.13
N PRO A 195 19.64 -9.79 4.97
CA PRO A 195 18.43 -9.36 5.65
C PRO A 195 18.53 -9.63 7.15
N MET A 196 17.76 -8.89 7.93
CA MET A 196 17.38 -9.27 9.30
C MET A 196 16.95 -10.73 9.40
N TYR A 197 16.39 -11.31 8.32
CA TYR A 197 16.02 -12.72 8.21
C TYR A 197 17.21 -13.71 8.21
N ILE A 198 18.40 -13.37 7.66
CA ILE A 198 19.59 -14.23 7.80
C ILE A 198 20.14 -14.12 9.22
N ALA A 199 20.16 -12.93 9.82
CA ALA A 199 20.60 -12.73 11.20
C ALA A 199 19.70 -13.46 12.20
N VAL A 200 18.38 -13.38 12.02
CA VAL A 200 17.38 -14.12 12.82
C VAL A 200 17.49 -15.63 12.55
N GLY A 201 17.68 -16.04 11.29
CA GLY A 201 17.90 -17.44 10.92
C GLY A 201 19.13 -18.04 11.60
N CYS A 202 20.27 -17.33 11.56
CA CYS A 202 21.50 -17.72 12.25
C CYS A 202 21.31 -17.75 13.77
N ALA A 203 20.63 -16.75 14.36
CA ALA A 203 20.37 -16.71 15.80
C ALA A 203 19.48 -17.88 16.27
N VAL A 204 18.44 -18.23 15.50
CA VAL A 204 17.58 -19.38 15.78
C VAL A 204 18.35 -20.69 15.64
N LEU A 205 19.24 -20.81 14.65
CA LEU A 205 20.08 -21.99 14.47
C LEU A 205 21.06 -22.18 15.64
N VAL A 206 21.71 -21.09 16.08
CA VAL A 206 22.63 -21.10 17.23
C VAL A 206 21.89 -21.44 18.52
N ALA A 207 20.74 -20.81 18.79
CA ALA A 207 19.93 -21.13 19.96
C ALA A 207 19.45 -22.60 19.96
N SER A 208 19.12 -23.13 18.79
CA SER A 208 18.73 -24.53 18.60
C SER A 208 19.85 -25.52 18.91
N ILE A 209 21.09 -25.22 18.48
CA ILE A 209 22.28 -26.01 18.77
C ILE A 209 22.61 -25.97 20.27
N VAL A 210 22.54 -24.80 20.90
CA VAL A 210 22.80 -24.64 22.34
C VAL A 210 21.80 -25.44 23.18
N LEU A 211 20.50 -25.40 22.84
CA LEU A 211 19.47 -26.20 23.51
C LEU A 211 19.67 -27.70 23.29
N PHE A 212 20.13 -28.13 22.13
CA PHE A 212 20.42 -29.53 21.84
C PHE A 212 21.60 -30.04 22.68
N ILE A 213 22.69 -29.28 22.77
CA ILE A 213 23.87 -29.62 23.59
C ILE A 213 23.49 -29.66 25.07
N SER A 214 22.74 -28.68 25.57
CA SER A 214 22.32 -28.66 26.97
C SER A 214 21.32 -29.78 27.32
N ALA A 215 20.46 -30.19 26.38
CA ALA A 215 19.58 -31.36 26.55
C ALA A 215 20.33 -32.70 26.52
N SER A 216 21.39 -32.82 25.73
CA SER A 216 22.20 -34.06 25.62
C SER A 216 23.19 -34.25 26.78
N VAL A 217 23.52 -33.18 27.52
CA VAL A 217 24.32 -33.24 28.77
C VAL A 217 23.46 -33.55 30.01
N SER A 218 22.13 -33.38 29.93
CA SER A 218 21.21 -33.66 31.04
C SER A 218 20.97 -35.17 31.22
N ARG A 219 21.26 -35.70 32.42
CA ARG A 219 20.99 -37.10 32.82
C ARG A 219 19.53 -37.37 33.23
N ASN A 220 18.60 -36.44 32.99
CA ASN A 220 17.21 -36.56 33.42
C ASN A 220 16.36 -37.32 32.37
N GLN A 221 15.86 -38.51 32.74
CA GLN A 221 15.07 -39.40 31.85
C GLN A 221 13.80 -38.77 31.28
N GLN A 222 13.20 -37.77 31.95
CA GLN A 222 12.04 -37.04 31.43
C GLN A 222 12.40 -36.17 30.21
N PHE A 223 13.64 -35.64 30.15
CA PHE A 223 14.10 -34.80 29.05
C PHE A 223 14.41 -35.59 27.77
N GLN A 224 14.89 -36.84 27.90
CA GLN A 224 15.21 -37.66 26.72
C GLN A 224 13.98 -38.08 25.91
N ARG A 225 12.79 -38.11 26.52
CA ARG A 225 11.52 -38.37 25.80
C ARG A 225 11.01 -37.19 24.97
N MET A 226 11.51 -35.97 25.23
CA MET A 226 11.12 -34.75 24.49
C MET A 226 12.05 -34.43 23.30
N LEU A 227 13.21 -35.09 23.22
CA LEU A 227 14.21 -34.90 22.16
C LEU A 227 13.68 -35.09 20.71
N PRO A 228 12.86 -36.12 20.38
CA PRO A 228 12.32 -36.27 19.02
C PRO A 228 11.27 -35.20 18.66
N ILE A 229 10.58 -34.63 19.65
CA ILE A 229 9.62 -33.53 19.44
C ILE A 229 10.37 -32.23 19.14
N GLN A 230 11.48 -31.97 19.84
CA GLN A 230 12.35 -30.82 19.59
C GLN A 230 12.98 -30.87 18.18
N LEU A 231 13.48 -32.03 17.76
CA LEU A 231 14.08 -32.25 16.44
C LEU A 231 13.07 -32.04 15.30
N SER A 232 11.84 -32.55 15.46
CA SER A 232 10.77 -32.37 14.47
C SER A 232 10.33 -30.91 14.37
N LEU A 233 10.23 -30.18 15.50
CA LEU A 233 9.94 -28.74 15.49
C LEU A 233 11.05 -27.94 14.79
N GLN A 234 12.32 -28.27 15.03
CA GLN A 234 13.47 -27.60 14.41
C GLN A 234 13.52 -27.84 12.89
N ILE A 235 13.23 -29.05 12.43
CA ILE A 235 13.13 -29.36 10.99
C ILE A 235 12.01 -28.55 10.35
N VAL A 236 10.85 -28.43 11.00
CA VAL A 236 9.72 -27.62 10.51
C VAL A 236 10.10 -26.14 10.43
N VAL A 237 10.77 -25.59 11.45
CA VAL A 237 11.24 -24.19 11.44
C VAL A 237 12.26 -23.96 10.34
N VAL A 238 13.21 -24.88 10.12
CA VAL A 238 14.21 -24.78 9.04
C VAL A 238 13.55 -24.88 7.66
N ILE A 239 12.57 -25.76 7.47
CA ILE A 239 11.81 -25.84 6.20
C ILE A 239 11.01 -24.56 5.97
N LEU A 240 10.38 -24.01 7.01
CA LEU A 240 9.65 -22.74 6.91
C LEU A 240 10.58 -21.55 6.62
N THR A 241 11.78 -21.51 7.19
CA THR A 241 12.75 -20.42 6.94
C THR A 241 13.47 -20.56 5.60
N ILE A 242 13.77 -21.78 5.12
CA ILE A 242 14.29 -22.01 3.77
C ILE A 242 13.25 -21.59 2.72
N ASN A 243 11.97 -21.93 2.91
CA ASN A 243 10.89 -21.49 2.01
C ASN A 243 10.69 -19.97 2.03
N ALA A 244 10.87 -19.31 3.19
CA ALA A 244 10.82 -17.85 3.30
C ALA A 244 12.04 -17.15 2.67
N GLY A 245 13.21 -17.81 2.62
CA GLY A 245 14.45 -17.26 2.10
C GLY A 245 14.66 -17.40 0.58
N MET A 246 13.84 -18.21 -0.10
CA MET A 246 14.04 -18.57 -1.52
C MET A 246 13.29 -17.71 -2.55
N ILE A 247 12.72 -16.56 -2.19
CA ILE A 247 11.87 -15.78 -3.11
C ILE A 247 12.19 -14.28 -3.12
N PHE A 248 13.45 -13.90 -3.34
CA PHE A 248 13.79 -12.53 -3.73
C PHE A 248 14.90 -12.52 -4.79
N ALA A 249 14.58 -12.98 -6.00
CA ALA A 249 15.37 -12.63 -7.17
C ALA A 249 14.87 -11.25 -7.64
N GLY A 250 15.52 -10.18 -7.18
CA GLY A 250 15.30 -8.84 -7.71
C GLY A 250 15.73 -8.74 -9.17
N ILE A 251 15.34 -7.66 -9.85
CA ILE A 251 15.73 -7.39 -11.23
C ILE A 251 17.27 -7.44 -11.40
N SER A 252 17.74 -8.14 -12.44
CA SER A 252 19.17 -8.29 -12.71
C SER A 252 19.79 -6.99 -13.22
N ASN A 253 21.12 -6.84 -13.04
CA ASN A 253 21.85 -5.71 -13.62
C ASN A 253 21.81 -5.73 -15.16
N SER A 254 21.76 -6.91 -15.79
CA SER A 254 21.66 -7.02 -17.25
C SER A 254 20.30 -6.48 -17.72
N CYS A 255 19.21 -6.83 -17.04
CA CYS A 255 17.88 -6.33 -17.38
C CYS A 255 17.78 -4.81 -17.16
N LEU A 256 18.31 -4.30 -16.04
CA LEU A 256 18.39 -2.86 -15.75
C LEU A 256 19.16 -2.10 -16.83
N SER A 257 20.27 -2.65 -17.30
CA SER A 257 21.07 -2.08 -18.38
C SER A 257 20.23 -1.91 -19.65
N CYS A 258 19.51 -2.95 -20.08
CA CYS A 258 18.68 -2.85 -21.29
C CYS A 258 17.52 -1.86 -21.13
N ILE A 259 16.88 -1.79 -19.96
CA ILE A 259 15.82 -0.81 -19.69
C ILE A 259 16.39 0.60 -19.85
N CYS A 260 17.48 0.89 -19.14
CA CYS A 260 18.15 2.17 -19.18
C CYS A 260 18.60 2.59 -20.60
N GLU A 261 19.17 1.65 -21.37
CA GLU A 261 19.55 1.90 -22.76
C GLU A 261 18.34 2.19 -23.65
N VAL A 262 17.24 1.46 -23.49
CA VAL A 262 16.01 1.66 -24.29
C VAL A 262 15.27 2.95 -23.92
N GLU A 263 15.31 3.35 -22.65
CA GLU A 263 14.63 4.56 -22.16
C GLU A 263 15.33 5.83 -22.62
N SER A 264 16.67 5.91 -22.53
CA SER A 264 17.39 7.14 -22.86
C SER A 264 18.83 6.94 -23.35
N ASN A 265 19.23 5.74 -23.77
CA ASN A 265 20.64 5.36 -23.93
C ASN A 265 21.44 5.57 -22.63
N CYS A 266 20.79 5.32 -21.49
CA CYS A 266 21.33 5.58 -20.16
C CYS A 266 21.78 7.02 -19.90
N ASP A 267 21.25 8.00 -20.64
CA ASP A 267 21.58 9.40 -20.47
C ASP A 267 20.92 9.99 -19.21
N SER A 268 21.73 10.35 -18.23
CA SER A 268 21.31 11.04 -17.00
C SER A 268 21.15 12.55 -17.17
N THR A 269 21.60 13.09 -18.31
CA THR A 269 21.58 14.52 -18.62
C THR A 269 20.32 14.96 -19.37
N ILE A 270 19.54 14.02 -19.91
CA ILE A 270 18.29 14.26 -20.66
C ILE A 270 17.24 15.07 -19.89
N GLY A 271 17.35 15.16 -18.56
CA GLY A 271 16.45 15.96 -17.74
C GLY A 271 15.06 15.31 -17.65
N CYS A 272 14.03 16.15 -17.66
CA CYS A 272 12.63 15.74 -17.61
C CYS A 272 11.89 16.26 -18.84
N HIS A 273 11.02 15.46 -19.42
CA HIS A 273 10.16 15.88 -20.52
C HIS A 273 8.81 15.17 -20.45
N ASP A 274 7.76 15.86 -20.90
CA ASP A 274 6.42 15.31 -20.98
C ASP A 274 6.34 14.26 -22.11
N ASP A 275 5.92 13.04 -21.75
CA ASP A 275 5.77 11.91 -22.67
C ASP A 275 4.35 11.32 -22.69
N GLY A 276 3.36 12.06 -22.16
CA GLY A 276 1.97 11.57 -22.10
C GLY A 276 1.19 12.11 -20.91
N GLY A 277 1.23 13.43 -20.69
CA GLY A 277 0.49 14.14 -19.64
C GLY A 277 1.26 14.26 -18.32
N SER A 278 2.46 13.71 -18.22
CA SER A 278 3.34 13.85 -17.03
C SER A 278 4.80 13.69 -17.42
N ASP A 279 5.69 14.38 -16.68
CA ASP A 279 7.12 14.33 -16.90
C ASP A 279 7.73 12.95 -16.60
N SER A 280 8.49 12.43 -17.56
CA SER A 280 9.44 11.33 -17.39
C SER A 280 10.86 11.88 -17.28
N CYS A 281 11.63 11.39 -16.31
CA CYS A 281 12.91 11.98 -15.94
C CYS A 281 14.08 10.97 -15.97
N GLY A 282 15.23 11.43 -16.50
CA GLY A 282 16.54 10.81 -16.35
C GLY A 282 16.75 9.46 -17.07
N PRO A 283 17.74 8.65 -16.63
CA PRO A 283 18.23 7.52 -17.40
C PRO A 283 17.25 6.35 -17.51
N PHE A 284 16.24 6.31 -16.64
CA PHE A 284 15.19 5.30 -16.64
C PHE A 284 13.81 5.91 -16.93
N GLN A 285 13.75 7.17 -17.39
CA GLN A 285 12.49 7.85 -17.71
C GLN A 285 11.41 7.68 -16.61
N ILE A 286 11.84 7.85 -15.36
CA ILE A 286 10.98 7.60 -14.19
C ILE A 286 9.97 8.73 -14.09
N LYS A 287 8.69 8.37 -13.95
CA LYS A 287 7.61 9.31 -13.63
C LYS A 287 7.49 9.54 -12.14
N ARG A 288 6.91 10.67 -11.76
CA ARG A 288 6.72 11.02 -10.34
C ARG A 288 6.01 9.93 -9.53
N VAL A 289 4.95 9.32 -10.07
CA VAL A 289 4.20 8.24 -9.40
C VAL A 289 5.04 6.98 -9.19
N TYR A 290 5.88 6.65 -10.17
CA TYR A 290 6.81 5.53 -10.07
C TYR A 290 7.80 5.77 -8.91
N TRP A 291 8.31 6.99 -8.79
CA TRP A 291 9.21 7.38 -7.70
C TRP A 291 8.55 7.32 -6.31
N ILE A 292 7.29 7.70 -6.21
CA ILE A 292 6.51 7.53 -4.98
C ILE A 292 6.41 6.04 -4.63
N ASP A 293 6.03 5.22 -5.62
CA ASP A 293 5.79 3.82 -5.36
C ASP A 293 7.07 3.03 -5.02
N CYS A 294 8.24 3.51 -5.49
CA CYS A 294 9.53 2.94 -5.13
C CYS A 294 10.10 3.41 -3.77
N GLY A 295 9.32 4.17 -3.00
CA GLY A 295 9.64 4.58 -1.64
C GLY A 295 10.32 5.94 -1.52
N GLU A 296 10.12 6.83 -2.50
CA GLU A 296 10.59 8.22 -2.47
C GLU A 296 12.09 8.41 -2.18
N PRO A 297 12.99 7.62 -2.80
CA PRO A 297 14.43 7.72 -2.53
C PRO A 297 14.97 9.13 -2.83
N GLY A 298 15.84 9.63 -1.96
CA GLY A 298 16.42 10.96 -2.07
C GLY A 298 15.47 12.12 -1.75
N HIS A 299 14.20 11.86 -1.38
CA HIS A 299 13.18 12.84 -0.96
C HIS A 299 12.83 13.94 -1.97
N ASN A 300 13.42 13.90 -3.17
CA ASN A 300 13.10 14.77 -4.27
C ASN A 300 13.08 13.96 -5.57
N PHE A 301 11.91 13.89 -6.18
CA PHE A 301 11.67 13.17 -7.43
C PHE A 301 12.70 13.51 -8.51
N THR A 302 12.80 14.78 -8.90
CA THR A 302 13.65 15.20 -10.03
C THR A 302 15.13 14.97 -9.76
N THR A 303 15.59 15.24 -8.54
CA THR A 303 16.98 14.98 -8.15
C THR A 303 17.30 13.48 -8.22
N CYS A 304 16.43 12.63 -7.67
CA CYS A 304 16.64 11.19 -7.68
C CYS A 304 16.52 10.59 -9.08
N ALA A 305 15.48 10.96 -9.83
CA ALA A 305 15.23 10.41 -11.15
C ALA A 305 16.34 10.74 -12.15
N LYS A 306 17.06 11.86 -11.97
CA LYS A 306 18.23 12.22 -12.80
C LYS A 306 19.55 11.62 -12.31
N ASP A 307 19.64 11.14 -11.08
CA ASP A 307 20.83 10.44 -10.58
C ASP A 307 20.75 8.95 -10.94
N TYR A 308 21.76 8.43 -11.63
CA TYR A 308 21.75 7.05 -12.11
C TYR A 308 21.58 6.02 -10.97
N ASN A 309 22.26 6.22 -9.84
CA ASN A 309 22.21 5.25 -8.74
C ASN A 309 20.89 5.32 -7.98
N CYS A 310 20.38 6.53 -7.73
CA CYS A 310 19.09 6.73 -7.09
C CYS A 310 17.95 6.21 -7.97
N ALA A 311 17.95 6.53 -9.26
CA ALA A 311 16.98 6.03 -10.23
C ALA A 311 17.04 4.49 -10.35
N LYS A 312 18.24 3.90 -10.44
CA LYS A 312 18.42 2.44 -10.43
C LYS A 312 17.82 1.81 -9.17
N GLY A 313 18.14 2.35 -7.99
CA GLY A 313 17.58 1.88 -6.72
C GLY A 313 16.06 1.99 -6.67
N CYS A 314 15.50 3.08 -7.22
CA CYS A 314 14.07 3.23 -7.38
C CYS A 314 13.45 2.15 -8.29
N VAL A 315 14.06 1.86 -9.45
CA VAL A 315 13.59 0.77 -10.31
C VAL A 315 13.60 -0.57 -9.57
N GLN A 316 14.67 -0.86 -8.82
CA GLN A 316 14.78 -2.08 -8.02
C GLN A 316 13.68 -2.19 -6.95
N ASN A 317 13.46 -1.13 -6.16
CA ASN A 317 12.42 -1.10 -5.13
C ASN A 317 11.01 -1.24 -5.74
N TYR A 318 10.77 -0.64 -6.90
CA TYR A 318 9.51 -0.78 -7.61
C TYR A 318 9.26 -2.22 -8.06
N MET A 319 10.30 -2.90 -8.57
CA MET A 319 10.22 -4.33 -8.92
C MET A 319 10.05 -5.23 -7.69
N GLU A 320 10.62 -4.86 -6.55
CA GLU A 320 10.41 -5.56 -5.28
C GLU A 320 8.96 -5.39 -4.79
N ARG A 321 8.40 -4.18 -4.89
CA ARG A 321 7.03 -3.89 -4.49
C ARG A 321 5.99 -4.61 -5.34
N TYR A 322 6.19 -4.64 -6.66
CA TYR A 322 5.17 -5.08 -7.60
C TYR A 322 5.49 -6.39 -8.32
N GLY A 323 6.69 -6.95 -8.16
CA GLY A 323 7.09 -8.23 -8.75
C GLY A 323 6.41 -9.44 -8.12
N GLY A 324 6.70 -10.63 -8.64
CA GLY A 324 6.18 -11.88 -8.10
C GLY A 324 4.72 -12.12 -8.49
N TRP A 325 3.83 -12.31 -7.49
CA TRP A 325 2.43 -12.72 -7.70
C TRP A 325 1.64 -11.84 -8.70
N ARG A 326 1.96 -10.55 -8.76
CA ARG A 326 1.24 -9.61 -9.63
C ARG A 326 1.58 -9.77 -11.10
N CYS A 327 2.85 -10.01 -11.40
CA CYS A 327 3.34 -10.11 -12.77
C CYS A 327 4.18 -11.37 -12.94
N GLY A 328 5.37 -11.32 -12.35
CA GLY A 328 6.39 -12.34 -12.37
C GLY A 328 7.70 -11.68 -11.95
N THR A 329 8.80 -12.39 -12.13
CA THR A 329 10.14 -11.89 -11.80
C THR A 329 11.12 -12.05 -12.97
N THR A 330 10.60 -12.28 -14.18
CA THR A 330 11.44 -12.34 -15.38
C THR A 330 11.77 -10.93 -15.88
N CYS A 331 12.84 -10.77 -16.67
CA CYS A 331 13.17 -9.47 -17.26
C CYS A 331 12.05 -8.97 -18.18
N GLU A 332 11.33 -9.88 -18.86
CA GLU A 332 10.12 -9.51 -19.62
C GLU A 332 9.06 -8.89 -18.71
N ASP A 333 8.79 -9.51 -17.56
CA ASP A 333 7.79 -9.01 -16.62
C ASP A 333 8.20 -7.64 -16.09
N TYR A 334 9.44 -7.50 -15.63
CA TYR A 334 9.95 -6.25 -15.07
C TYR A 334 10.04 -5.12 -16.09
N ALA A 335 10.51 -5.38 -17.30
CA ALA A 335 10.55 -4.38 -18.37
C ALA A 335 9.13 -3.91 -18.74
N ARG A 336 8.17 -4.83 -18.83
CA ARG A 336 6.78 -4.49 -19.13
C ARG A 336 6.11 -3.77 -17.98
N MET A 337 6.45 -4.10 -16.73
CA MET A 337 6.03 -3.35 -15.54
C MET A 337 6.61 -1.93 -15.52
N HIS A 338 7.88 -1.78 -15.89
CA HIS A 338 8.52 -0.47 -15.97
C HIS A 338 7.76 0.44 -16.94
N ASN A 339 7.45 -0.06 -18.13
CA ASN A 339 6.73 0.69 -19.16
C ASN A 339 5.22 0.87 -18.88
N GLY A 340 4.57 -0.09 -18.21
CA GLY A 340 3.10 -0.14 -18.13
C GLY A 340 2.50 0.04 -16.74
N GLY A 341 3.32 0.36 -15.74
CA GLY A 341 2.92 0.43 -14.34
C GLY A 341 2.83 -0.94 -13.67
N PRO A 342 2.22 -1.04 -12.46
CA PRO A 342 2.27 -2.25 -11.63
C PRO A 342 1.74 -3.52 -12.32
N ARG A 343 0.81 -3.38 -13.28
CA ARG A 343 0.23 -4.50 -14.07
C ARG A 343 0.73 -4.52 -15.52
N GLY A 344 1.81 -3.82 -15.83
CA GLY A 344 2.30 -3.65 -17.20
C GLY A 344 2.56 -4.97 -17.94
N CYS A 345 2.98 -6.03 -17.24
CA CYS A 345 3.13 -7.38 -17.79
C CYS A 345 1.81 -8.02 -18.31
N ARG A 346 0.65 -7.52 -17.90
CA ARG A 346 -0.67 -8.01 -18.35
C ARG A 346 -1.22 -7.20 -19.51
N LYS A 347 -0.70 -5.99 -19.73
CA LYS A 347 -1.16 -5.07 -20.77
C LYS A 347 -0.55 -5.48 -22.12
N ARG A 348 -1.37 -5.78 -23.13
CA ARG A 348 -0.87 -6.10 -24.49
C ARG A 348 -0.05 -4.96 -25.10
N ALA A 349 -0.35 -3.71 -24.74
CA ALA A 349 0.34 -2.52 -25.22
C ALA A 349 1.86 -2.53 -24.91
N THR A 350 2.27 -3.13 -23.79
CA THR A 350 3.70 -3.18 -23.37
C THR A 350 4.52 -4.22 -24.14
N ASN A 351 3.89 -5.08 -24.95
CA ASN A 351 4.62 -6.04 -25.79
C ASN A 351 5.55 -5.35 -26.79
N ARG A 352 5.15 -4.16 -27.29
CA ARG A 352 6.00 -3.36 -28.18
C ARG A 352 7.27 -2.91 -27.47
N TYR A 353 7.14 -2.48 -26.23
CA TYR A 353 8.27 -2.08 -25.41
C TYR A 353 9.21 -3.25 -25.14
N TRP A 354 8.66 -4.42 -24.76
CA TRP A 354 9.46 -5.64 -24.57
C TRP A 354 10.28 -6.03 -25.81
N ASN A 355 9.73 -5.88 -27.01
CA ASN A 355 10.47 -6.16 -28.24
C ASN A 355 11.68 -5.23 -28.43
N LYS A 356 11.62 -3.97 -27.95
CA LYS A 356 12.79 -3.07 -27.95
C LYS A 356 13.86 -3.55 -26.98
N ILE A 357 13.47 -3.97 -25.78
CA ILE A 357 14.38 -4.52 -24.76
C ILE A 357 15.09 -5.78 -25.27
N ARG A 358 14.37 -6.63 -25.99
CA ARG A 358 14.96 -7.79 -26.67
C ARG A 358 15.95 -7.39 -27.76
N ALA A 359 15.63 -6.37 -28.55
CA ALA A 359 16.52 -5.86 -29.58
C ALA A 359 17.80 -5.24 -28.98
N ALA A 360 17.73 -4.71 -27.75
CA ALA A 360 18.88 -4.25 -26.97
C ALA A 360 19.72 -5.40 -26.36
N GLY A 361 19.39 -6.67 -26.64
CA GLY A 361 20.18 -7.84 -26.24
C GLY A 361 19.69 -8.57 -25.01
N CYS A 362 18.59 -8.14 -24.37
CA CYS A 362 18.04 -8.83 -23.21
C CYS A 362 17.12 -10.01 -23.58
N SER A 363 17.25 -11.10 -22.85
CA SER A 363 16.37 -12.27 -22.90
C SER A 363 15.33 -12.20 -21.79
N ARG A 364 14.32 -13.07 -21.85
CA ARG A 364 13.29 -13.16 -20.80
C ARG A 364 13.90 -13.38 -19.41
N TYR A 365 15.00 -14.13 -19.31
CA TYR A 365 15.65 -14.46 -18.03
C TYR A 365 16.99 -13.74 -17.82
N SER A 366 17.23 -12.67 -18.58
CA SER A 366 18.43 -11.84 -18.43
C SER A 366 18.55 -11.20 -17.06
#